data_AF-A0AA97EF21-F1
#
_entry.id   AF-A0AA97EF21-F1
#
_cell.length_a   1.000
_cell.length_b   1.000
_cell.length_c   1.000
_cell.angle_alpha   90.00
_cell.angle_beta   90.00
_cell.angle_gamma   90.00
#
_symmetry.space_group_name_H-M   'P 1'
#
loop_
_entity.id
_entity.type
_entity.pdbx_description
1 polymer ?
#
loop_
_entity_poly.entity_id
_entity_poly.type
_entity_poly.pdbx_seq_one_letter_code
_entity_poly.pdbx_strand_id
1 'polypeptide(L)'
;MSLSPDLSNRLQTALTLAKEVQQHPAAHQEFQAMLGELETESPVAADLMAQLWKAYIASQRSSLFWEQLSEVEKNLSDRMSESHIQLKQNYLRLMQEQ
;
A
#
# COMPACT_ATOMS: atom_id res chain seq x y z
N MET A 1 7.10 28.41 21.51
CA MET A 1 7.23 27.65 20.26
C MET A 1 5.90 26.95 20.00
N SER A 2 4.95 27.65 19.38
CA SER A 2 3.71 27.04 18.88
C SER A 2 3.99 26.63 17.44
N LEU A 3 4.01 25.33 17.16
CA LEU A 3 3.89 24.83 15.78
C LEU A 3 2.73 25.58 15.13
N SER A 4 2.99 26.23 13.99
CA SER A 4 1.94 26.96 13.28
C SER A 4 0.75 25.99 13.08
N PRO A 5 -0.49 26.38 13.43
CA PRO A 5 -1.66 25.53 13.22
C PRO A 5 -1.80 25.06 11.76
N ASP A 6 -1.14 25.76 10.84
CA ASP A 6 -1.02 25.40 9.43
C ASP A 6 -0.21 24.09 9.21
N LEU A 7 0.94 23.92 9.86
CA LEU A 7 1.79 22.72 9.70
C LEU A 7 1.07 21.45 10.19
N SER A 8 0.36 21.56 11.31
CA SER A 8 -0.43 20.45 11.85
C SER A 8 -1.56 20.06 10.90
N ASN A 9 -2.25 21.03 10.30
CA ASN A 9 -3.32 20.78 9.34
C ASN A 9 -2.78 20.16 8.04
N ARG A 10 -1.63 20.62 7.55
CA ARG A 10 -1.00 20.07 6.34
C ARG A 10 -0.48 18.65 6.55
N LEU A 11 0.08 18.36 7.73
CA LEU A 11 0.43 16.99 8.10
C LEU A 11 -0.81 16.09 8.20
N GLN A 12 -1.91 16.58 8.78
CA GLN A 12 -3.19 15.85 8.86
C GLN A 12 -3.73 15.53 7.44
N THR A 13 -3.64 16.48 6.51
CA THR A 13 -4.00 16.29 5.10
C THR A 13 -3.12 15.23 4.44
N ALA A 14 -1.79 15.35 4.56
CA ALA A 14 -0.86 14.38 4.01
C ALA A 14 -1.10 12.96 4.54
N LEU A 15 -1.36 12.81 5.84
CA LEU A 15 -1.70 11.52 6.45
C LEU A 15 -3.05 10.97 5.96
N THR A 16 -4.02 11.84 5.69
CA THR A 16 -5.33 11.42 5.17
C THR A 16 -5.21 10.91 3.74
N LEU A 17 -4.48 11.64 2.88
CA LEU A 17 -4.19 11.22 1.51
C LEU A 17 -3.38 9.91 1.49
N ALA A 18 -2.43 9.75 2.42
CA ALA A 18 -1.58 8.55 2.49
C ALA A 18 -2.31 7.28 2.96
N LYS A 19 -3.59 7.35 3.36
CA LYS A 19 -4.41 6.14 3.59
C LYS A 19 -4.75 5.44 2.29
N GLU A 20 -4.82 6.19 1.19
CA GLU A 20 -5.12 5.64 -0.14
C GLU A 20 -3.83 5.50 -0.93
N VAL A 21 -3.45 4.27 -1.28
CA VAL A 21 -2.20 4.00 -2.00
C VAL A 21 -2.12 4.75 -3.35
N GLN A 22 -3.26 4.95 -4.01
CA GLN A 22 -3.36 5.72 -5.25
C GLN A 22 -3.03 7.21 -5.07
N GLN A 23 -3.24 7.74 -3.86
CA GLN A 23 -3.00 9.13 -3.50
C GLN A 23 -1.63 9.35 -2.85
N HIS A 24 -0.80 8.32 -2.68
CA HIS A 24 0.56 8.44 -2.16
C HIS A 24 1.41 9.53 -2.85
N PRO A 25 1.35 9.73 -4.19
CA PRO A 25 2.09 10.82 -4.82
C PRO A 25 1.66 12.21 -4.33
N ALA A 26 0.34 12.44 -4.21
CA ALA A 26 -0.21 13.70 -3.70
C ALA A 26 0.10 13.89 -2.21
N ALA A 27 -0.03 12.82 -1.42
CA ALA A 27 0.34 12.81 -0.01
C ALA A 27 1.81 13.17 0.19
N HIS A 28 2.70 12.65 -0.67
CA HIS A 28 4.13 12.92 -0.61
C HIS A 28 4.45 14.37 -0.99
N GLN A 29 3.75 14.95 -1.96
CA GLN A 29 3.90 16.38 -2.30
C GLN A 29 3.53 17.30 -1.14
N GLU A 30 2.36 17.07 -0.53
CA GLU A 30 1.92 17.86 0.64
C GLU A 30 2.88 17.71 1.82
N PHE A 31 3.36 16.48 2.06
CA PHE A 31 4.34 16.22 3.09
C PHE A 31 5.69 16.91 2.83
N GLN A 32 6.22 16.88 1.60
CA GLN A 32 7.48 17.55 1.26
C GLN A 32 7.38 19.07 1.41
N ALA A 33 6.25 19.66 1.03
CA ALA A 33 6.06 21.09 1.16
C ALA A 33 6.01 21.53 2.64
N MET A 34 5.38 20.74 3.51
CA MET A 34 5.43 20.94 4.96
C MET A 34 6.85 20.73 5.52
N LEU A 35 7.58 19.73 5.00
CA LEU A 35 8.93 19.42 5.47
C LEU A 35 9.94 20.51 5.15
N GLY A 36 9.84 21.17 3.99
CA GLY A 36 10.71 22.29 3.63
C GLY A 36 10.52 23.52 4.54
N GLU A 37 9.30 23.77 4.99
CA GLU A 37 9.02 24.80 6.00
C GLU A 37 9.58 24.41 7.37
N LEU A 38 9.38 23.16 7.78
CA LEU A 38 9.92 22.63 9.03
C LEU A 38 11.46 22.61 9.04
N GLU A 39 12.10 22.36 7.89
CA GLU A 39 13.56 22.37 7.75
C GLU A 39 14.14 23.77 7.98
N THR A 40 13.38 24.80 7.59
CA THR A 40 13.75 26.21 7.82
C THR A 40 13.67 26.57 9.31
N GLU A 41 12.72 25.98 10.07
CA GLU A 41 12.58 26.20 11.51
C GLU A 41 13.51 25.33 12.35
N SER A 42 13.66 24.05 11.99
CA SER A 42 14.45 23.06 12.70
C SER A 42 14.83 21.88 11.79
N PRO A 43 16.07 21.87 11.26
CA PRO A 43 16.56 20.78 10.41
C PRO A 43 16.49 19.40 11.08
N VAL A 44 16.72 19.35 12.39
CA VAL A 44 16.67 18.10 13.18
C VAL A 44 15.23 17.58 13.25
N ALA A 45 14.25 18.45 13.44
CA ALA A 45 12.85 18.04 13.46
C ALA A 45 12.38 17.57 12.07
N ALA A 46 12.83 18.24 11.01
CA ALA A 46 12.54 17.83 9.63
C ALA A 46 13.11 16.45 9.31
N ASP A 47 14.35 16.16 9.69
CA ASP A 47 14.96 14.84 9.46
C ASP A 47 14.21 13.72 10.19
N LEU A 48 13.90 13.92 11.48
CA LEU A 48 13.10 12.95 12.25
C LEU A 48 11.72 12.74 11.64
N MET A 49 11.07 13.81 11.17
CA MET A 49 9.77 13.72 10.53
C MET A 49 9.83 12.95 9.20
N ALA A 50 10.88 13.16 8.40
CA ALA A 50 11.10 12.41 7.16
C ALA A 50 11.28 10.91 7.42
N GLN A 51 12.01 10.54 8.48
CA GLN A 51 12.17 9.14 8.89
C GLN A 51 10.83 8.51 9.30
N LEU A 52 10.02 9.22 10.09
CA LEU A 52 8.69 8.76 10.52
C LEU A 52 7.74 8.57 9.32
N TRP A 53 7.74 9.51 8.37
CA TRP A 53 6.94 9.40 7.16
C TRP A 53 7.30 8.19 6.31
N LYS A 54 8.61 7.92 6.14
CA LYS A 54 9.08 6.76 5.40
C LYS A 54 8.59 5.45 6.04
N ALA A 55 8.64 5.35 7.37
CA ALA A 55 8.14 4.19 8.11
C ALA A 55 6.62 4.03 7.95
N TYR A 56 5.88 5.14 8.00
CA TYR A 56 4.42 5.15 7.82
C TYR A 56 3.99 4.69 6.42
N ILE A 57 4.60 5.22 5.36
CA ILE A 57 4.27 4.80 3.98
C ILE A 57 4.63 3.33 3.74
N ALA A 58 5.74 2.86 4.31
CA ALA A 58 6.13 1.46 4.20
C ALA A 58 5.10 0.51 4.86
N SER A 59 4.53 0.91 6.01
CA SER A 59 3.49 0.10 6.67
C SER A 59 2.19 0.07 5.87
N GLN A 60 1.77 1.20 5.27
CA GLN A 60 0.55 1.26 4.45
C GLN A 60 0.66 0.40 3.18
N ARG A 61 1.81 0.44 2.49
CA ARG A 61 2.04 -0.41 1.30
C ARG A 61 1.99 -1.90 1.63
N SER A 62 2.35 -2.29 2.85
CA SER A 62 2.33 -3.69 3.26
C SER A 62 0.90 -4.22 3.32
N SER A 63 -0.07 -3.45 3.80
CA SER A 63 -1.48 -3.89 3.86
C SER A 63 -2.06 -4.17 2.47
N LEU A 64 -1.89 -3.23 1.53
CA LEU A 64 -2.39 -3.39 0.17
C LEU A 64 -1.65 -4.50 -0.60
N PHE A 65 -0.36 -4.66 -0.33
CA PHE A 65 0.44 -5.75 -0.89
C PHE A 65 -0.06 -7.12 -0.40
N TRP A 66 -0.37 -7.26 0.89
CA TRP A 66 -0.91 -8.51 1.44
C TRP A 66 -2.31 -8.83 0.88
N GLU A 67 -3.14 -7.82 0.66
CA GLU A 67 -4.46 -8.00 0.03
C GLU A 67 -4.34 -8.48 -1.41
N GLN A 68 -3.50 -7.82 -2.22
CA GLN A 68 -3.25 -8.24 -3.61
C GLN A 68 -2.61 -9.62 -3.70
N LEU A 69 -1.67 -9.94 -2.80
CA LEU A 69 -1.04 -11.26 -2.76
C LEU A 69 -2.06 -12.36 -2.44
N SER A 70 -2.93 -12.13 -1.46
CA SER A 70 -4.02 -13.04 -1.09
C SER A 70 -4.99 -13.26 -2.25
N GLU A 71 -5.33 -12.20 -2.99
CA GLU A 71 -6.22 -12.29 -4.16
C GLU A 71 -5.57 -13.08 -5.31
N VAL A 72 -4.28 -12.88 -5.57
CA VAL A 72 -3.53 -13.66 -6.56
C VAL A 72 -3.44 -15.14 -6.15
N GLU A 73 -3.16 -15.42 -4.87
CA GLU A 73 -3.10 -16.78 -4.34
C GLU A 73 -4.45 -17.50 -4.49
N LYS A 74 -5.55 -16.83 -4.17
CA LYS A 74 -6.90 -17.37 -4.35
C LYS A 74 -7.19 -17.71 -5.81
N ASN A 75 -6.92 -16.78 -6.74
CA ASN A 75 -7.12 -17.00 -8.17
C ASN A 75 -6.26 -18.15 -8.72
N LEU A 76 -5.02 -18.31 -8.24
CA LEU A 76 -4.16 -19.42 -8.61
C LEU A 76 -4.73 -20.76 -8.12
N SER A 77 -5.19 -20.81 -6.88
CA SER A 77 -5.79 -21.99 -6.27
C SER A 77 -7.05 -22.43 -7.03
N ASP A 78 -7.93 -21.48 -7.37
CA ASP A 78 -9.17 -21.74 -8.11
C ASP A 78 -8.88 -22.34 -9.50
N ARG A 79 -7.92 -21.77 -10.23
CA ARG A 79 -7.50 -22.30 -11.55
C ARG A 79 -6.90 -23.70 -11.45
N MET A 80 -6.11 -23.96 -10.42
CA MET A 80 -5.48 -25.27 -10.24
C MET A 80 -6.53 -26.33 -9.90
N SER A 81 -7.51 -25.99 -9.06
CA SER A 81 -8.65 -26.85 -8.73
C SER A 81 -9.50 -27.15 -9.97
N GLU A 82 -9.82 -26.13 -10.77
CA GLU A 82 -10.56 -26.29 -12.02
C GLU A 82 -9.83 -27.19 -13.02
N SER A 83 -8.52 -26.99 -13.20
CA SER A 83 -7.69 -27.83 -14.06
C SER A 83 -7.66 -29.29 -13.60
N HIS A 84 -7.54 -29.54 -12.29
CA HIS A 84 -7.57 -30.91 -11.74
C HIS A 84 -8.93 -31.59 -11.94
N ILE A 85 -10.03 -30.85 -11.84
CA ILE A 85 -11.38 -31.38 -12.10
C ILE A 85 -11.53 -31.74 -13.57
N GLN A 86 -11.13 -30.84 -14.48
CA GLN A 86 -11.19 -31.09 -15.92
C GLN A 86 -10.33 -32.29 -16.32
N LEU A 87 -9.12 -32.43 -15.76
CA LEU A 87 -8.24 -33.55 -16.03
C LEU A 87 -8.86 -34.88 -15.58
N LYS A 88 -9.47 -34.93 -14.38
CA LYS A 88 -10.19 -36.11 -13.88
C LYS A 88 -11.38 -36.46 -14.77
N GLN A 89 -12.16 -35.47 -15.19
CA GLN A 89 -13.30 -35.69 -16.09
C GLN A 89 -12.84 -36.20 -17.45
N ASN A 90 -11.74 -35.67 -17.99
CA ASN A 90 -11.19 -36.11 -19.27
C ASN A 90 -10.65 -37.55 -19.18
N TYR A 91 -9.93 -37.88 -18.10
CA TYR A 91 -9.48 -39.25 -17.83
C TYR A 91 -10.63 -40.25 -17.69
N LEU A 92 -11.69 -39.89 -16.97
CA LEU A 92 -12.88 -40.75 -16.84
C LEU A 92 -13.58 -40.96 -18.18
N ARG A 93 -13.66 -39.92 -19.01
CA ARG A 93 -14.27 -39.99 -20.35
C ARG A 93 -13.44 -40.88 -21.27
N LEU A 94 -12.12 -40.72 -21.29
CA LEU A 94 -11.18 -41.57 -22.02
C LEU A 94 -11.25 -43.05 -21.62
N MET A 95 -11.44 -43.35 -20.33
CA MET A 95 -11.61 -44.74 -19.86
C MET A 95 -12.99 -45.34 -20.16
N GLN A 96 -14.00 -44.52 -20.44
CA GLN A 96 -15.34 -44.99 -20.86
C GLN A 96 -15.45 -45.22 -22.37
N GLU A 97 -14.55 -44.61 -23.15
CA GLU A 97 -14.48 -44.76 -24.61
C GLU A 97 -13.58 -45.93 -25.05
N GLN A 98 -12.84 -46.57 -24.13
CA GLN A 98 -12.10 -47.84 -24.32
C GLN A 98 -12.94 -49.04 -23.92
#